data_AF-A0A0R3SVV4-F1
#
_entry.id   AF-A0A0R3SVV4-F1
#
_cell.length_a   1.000
_cell.length_b   1.000
_cell.length_c   1.000
_cell.angle_alpha   90.00
_cell.angle_beta   90.00
_cell.angle_gamma   90.00
#
_symmetry.space_group_name_H-M   'P 1'
#
loop_
_entity.id
_entity.type
_entity.pdbx_description
1 polymer ?
#
loop_
_entity_poly.entity_id
_entity_poly.type
_entity_poly.pdbx_seq_one_letter_code
_entity_poly.pdbx_strand_id
1 'polypeptide(L)'
;MDMQGPHFEIRSAEGINDDQSAELVTLINEVVKRSIGMVMIFDIVSEVQQKLDEYTDQLINEVTARKEKQAKLKSLAEAEREKENERKLCSGTPVTVESFNAWNKAFLAEIAAKKEAEEAKAKKAQSNNAQPVKRLTGREMFLRDDQFDESDLKILAEEGGEIVEVDEKLFVDIGDLDLSDIELDDGNAIEKGESTITA
;
A
#
# COMPACT_ATOMS: atom_id res chain seq x y z
N MET A 1 -66.90 -51.14 -2.29
CA MET A 1 -65.53 -51.26 -1.77
C MET A 1 -65.06 -49.86 -1.53
N ASP A 2 -65.00 -49.43 -0.27
CA ASP A 2 -64.45 -48.11 0.06
C ASP A 2 -62.94 -48.18 -0.18
N MET A 3 -62.44 -47.36 -1.10
CA MET A 3 -61.02 -47.27 -1.37
C MET A 3 -60.35 -46.53 -0.22
N GLN A 4 -59.67 -47.27 0.65
CA GLN A 4 -58.92 -46.71 1.77
C GLN A 4 -57.44 -46.59 1.42
N GLY A 5 -56.88 -45.39 1.64
CA GLY A 5 -55.47 -45.10 1.42
C GLY A 5 -54.55 -45.76 2.47
N PRO A 6 -53.22 -45.77 2.23
CA PRO A 6 -52.25 -46.34 3.15
C PRO A 6 -52.19 -45.54 4.46
N HIS A 7 -51.96 -46.23 5.57
CA HIS A 7 -51.61 -45.61 6.84
C HIS A 7 -50.12 -45.23 6.86
N PHE A 8 -49.81 -44.01 7.27
CA PHE A 8 -48.44 -43.51 7.38
C PHE A 8 -48.22 -42.83 8.74
N GLU A 9 -46.96 -42.80 9.18
CA GLU A 9 -46.53 -42.19 10.43
C GLU A 9 -45.12 -41.61 10.23
N ILE A 10 -44.90 -40.38 10.69
CA ILE A 10 -43.57 -39.75 10.69
C ILE A 10 -42.88 -40.12 12.01
N ARG A 11 -41.87 -40.99 11.94
CA ARG A 11 -41.19 -41.53 13.15
C ARG A 11 -40.06 -40.65 13.69
N SER A 12 -39.36 -39.93 12.81
CA SER A 12 -38.18 -39.14 13.19
C SER A 12 -38.10 -37.89 12.34
N ALA A 13 -38.65 -36.79 12.87
CA ALA A 13 -38.59 -35.47 12.28
C ALA A 13 -37.34 -34.74 12.82
N GLU A 14 -36.17 -35.03 12.26
CA GLU A 14 -34.93 -34.32 12.58
C GLU A 14 -34.66 -33.26 11.51
N GLY A 15 -34.34 -32.03 11.92
CA GLY A 15 -34.03 -30.93 11.00
C GLY A 15 -35.24 -30.23 10.37
N ILE A 16 -36.46 -30.58 10.77
CA ILE A 16 -37.70 -29.92 10.36
C ILE A 16 -38.50 -29.44 11.58
N ASN A 17 -39.23 -28.34 11.44
CA ASN A 17 -40.07 -27.80 12.51
C ASN A 17 -41.47 -28.46 12.53
N ASP A 18 -42.22 -28.28 13.62
CA ASP A 18 -43.58 -28.81 13.76
C ASP A 18 -44.51 -28.33 12.63
N ASP A 19 -44.41 -27.07 12.21
CA ASP A 19 -45.18 -26.53 11.09
C ASP A 19 -44.85 -27.23 9.76
N GLN A 20 -43.57 -27.49 9.50
CA GLN A 20 -43.12 -28.21 8.31
C GLN A 20 -43.56 -29.67 8.33
N SER A 21 -43.62 -30.28 9.52
CA SER A 21 -44.16 -31.63 9.70
C SER A 21 -45.66 -31.68 9.39
N ALA A 22 -46.43 -30.68 9.81
CA ALA A 22 -47.85 -30.56 9.49
C ALA A 22 -48.09 -30.31 7.99
N GLU A 23 -47.24 -29.51 7.35
CA GLU A 23 -47.26 -29.29 5.90
C GLU A 23 -46.97 -30.60 5.14
N LEU A 24 -45.97 -31.39 5.58
CA LEU A 24 -45.67 -32.71 5.01
C LEU A 24 -46.83 -33.69 5.15
N VAL A 25 -47.50 -33.73 6.31
CA VAL A 25 -48.70 -34.56 6.51
C VAL A 25 -49.81 -34.14 5.56
N THR A 26 -49.98 -32.85 5.32
CA THR A 26 -50.98 -32.32 4.37
C THR A 26 -50.63 -32.73 2.94
N LEU A 27 -49.37 -32.55 2.54
CA LEU A 27 -48.85 -32.96 1.23
C LEU A 27 -49.05 -34.46 0.97
N ILE A 28 -48.67 -35.32 1.91
CA ILE A 28 -48.85 -36.77 1.79
C ILE A 28 -50.33 -37.11 1.60
N ASN A 29 -51.24 -36.46 2.36
CA ASN A 29 -52.68 -36.68 2.21
C ASN A 29 -53.22 -36.23 0.85
N GLU A 30 -52.69 -35.15 0.27
CA GLU A 30 -53.06 -34.69 -1.06
C GLU A 30 -52.62 -35.67 -2.15
N VAL A 31 -51.37 -36.15 -2.07
CA VAL A 31 -50.84 -37.17 -2.98
C VAL A 31 -51.65 -38.47 -2.85
N VAL A 32 -52.01 -38.85 -1.63
CA VAL A 32 -52.84 -40.02 -1.34
C VAL A 32 -54.21 -39.93 -1.99
N LYS A 33 -54.87 -38.76 -1.91
CA LYS A 33 -56.17 -38.53 -2.55
C LYS A 33 -56.06 -38.50 -4.08
N ARG A 34 -54.98 -37.92 -4.61
CA ARG A 34 -54.73 -37.79 -6.06
C ARG A 34 -54.47 -39.14 -6.73
N SER A 35 -53.66 -39.98 -6.10
CA SER A 35 -53.22 -41.27 -6.65
C SER A 35 -54.07 -42.45 -6.15
N ILE A 36 -55.31 -42.19 -5.68
CA ILE A 36 -56.19 -43.25 -5.19
C ILE A 36 -56.67 -44.13 -6.36
N GLY A 37 -56.50 -45.45 -6.23
CA GLY A 37 -56.79 -46.40 -7.31
C GLY A 37 -55.62 -46.71 -8.26
N MET A 38 -54.43 -46.13 -8.02
CA MET A 38 -53.18 -46.49 -8.71
C MET A 38 -52.03 -46.71 -7.72
N VAL A 39 -50.87 -47.18 -8.22
CA VAL A 39 -49.68 -47.38 -7.38
C VAL A 39 -49.12 -46.02 -6.97
N MET A 40 -49.10 -45.74 -5.67
CA MET A 40 -48.90 -44.39 -5.12
C MET A 40 -47.65 -44.21 -4.25
N ILE A 41 -46.90 -45.28 -3.97
CA ILE A 41 -45.73 -45.22 -3.07
C ILE A 41 -44.63 -44.34 -3.65
N PHE A 42 -44.34 -44.48 -4.95
CA PHE A 42 -43.31 -43.70 -5.62
C PHE A 42 -43.65 -42.20 -5.59
N ASP A 43 -44.88 -41.84 -5.94
CA ASP A 43 -45.34 -40.44 -5.92
C ASP A 43 -45.18 -39.81 -4.53
N ILE A 44 -45.57 -40.52 -3.47
CA ILE A 44 -45.45 -40.04 -2.09
C ILE A 44 -43.97 -39.79 -1.75
N VAL A 45 -43.10 -40.75 -2.07
CA VAL A 45 -41.67 -40.61 -1.76
C VAL A 45 -41.05 -39.46 -2.54
N SER A 46 -41.36 -39.32 -3.83
CA SER A 46 -40.83 -38.24 -4.68
C SER A 46 -41.28 -36.86 -4.22
N GLU A 47 -42.56 -36.69 -3.90
CA GLU A 47 -43.12 -35.40 -3.45
C GLU A 47 -42.57 -35.02 -2.06
N VAL A 48 -42.47 -35.98 -1.14
CA VAL A 48 -41.88 -35.76 0.19
C VAL A 48 -40.39 -35.42 0.07
N GLN A 49 -39.64 -36.12 -0.77
CA GLN A 49 -38.23 -35.86 -1.00
C GLN A 49 -38.03 -34.45 -1.57
N GLN A 50 -38.79 -34.09 -2.60
CA GLN A 50 -38.74 -32.76 -3.20
C GLN A 50 -39.02 -31.67 -2.14
N LYS A 51 -40.04 -31.89 -1.29
CA LYS A 51 -40.39 -30.92 -0.25
C LYS A 51 -39.31 -30.77 0.83
N LEU A 52 -38.63 -31.87 1.20
CA LEU A 52 -37.51 -31.83 2.14
C LEU A 52 -36.28 -31.13 1.56
N ASP A 53 -36.02 -31.33 0.26
CA ASP A 53 -34.94 -30.62 -0.45
C ASP A 53 -35.22 -29.10 -0.47
N GLU A 54 -36.47 -28.69 -0.73
CA GLU A 54 -36.88 -27.27 -0.65
C GLU A 54 -36.62 -26.66 0.74
N TYR A 55 -36.96 -27.36 1.82
CA TYR A 55 -36.68 -26.87 3.17
C TYR A 55 -35.18 -26.75 3.45
N THR A 56 -34.39 -27.70 2.97
CA THR A 56 -32.94 -27.69 3.11
C THR A 56 -32.33 -26.51 2.36
N ASP A 57 -32.77 -26.26 1.13
CA ASP A 57 -32.31 -25.13 0.31
C ASP A 57 -32.68 -23.79 0.95
N GLN A 58 -33.90 -23.66 1.49
CA GLN A 58 -34.32 -22.46 2.22
C GLN A 58 -33.42 -22.18 3.41
N LEU A 59 -33.12 -23.21 4.21
CA LEU A 59 -32.24 -23.08 5.38
C LEU A 59 -30.81 -22.69 4.98
N ILE A 60 -30.25 -23.33 3.95
CA ILE A 60 -28.91 -23.00 3.44
C ILE A 60 -28.88 -21.55 2.97
N ASN A 61 -29.86 -21.12 2.19
CA ASN A 61 -29.95 -19.76 1.65
C ASN A 61 -30.07 -18.70 2.75
N GLU A 62 -30.84 -18.98 3.82
CA GLU A 62 -30.93 -18.06 4.95
C GLU A 62 -29.59 -17.92 5.68
N VAL A 63 -28.92 -19.04 5.94
CA VAL A 63 -27.63 -19.07 6.63
C VAL A 63 -26.54 -18.39 5.80
N THR A 64 -26.48 -18.63 4.49
CA THR A 64 -25.51 -17.98 3.59
C THR A 64 -25.77 -16.48 3.49
N ALA A 65 -27.01 -16.07 3.28
CA ALA A 65 -27.38 -14.65 3.22
C ALA A 65 -27.03 -13.90 4.51
N ARG A 66 -27.23 -14.52 5.68
CA ARG A 66 -26.85 -13.94 6.97
C ARG A 66 -25.33 -13.78 7.10
N LYS A 67 -24.56 -14.79 6.71
CA LYS A 67 -23.09 -14.74 6.72
C LYS A 67 -22.55 -13.67 5.78
N GLU A 68 -23.10 -13.57 4.57
CA GLU A 68 -22.69 -12.54 3.60
C GLU A 68 -23.00 -11.13 4.09
N LYS A 69 -24.19 -10.89 4.65
CA LYS A 69 -24.53 -9.59 5.24
C LYS A 69 -23.56 -9.22 6.37
N GLN A 70 -23.24 -10.19 7.24
CA GLN A 70 -22.28 -9.96 8.32
C GLN A 70 -20.86 -9.69 7.79
N ALA A 71 -20.42 -10.41 6.77
CA ALA A 71 -19.11 -10.19 6.14
C ALA A 71 -19.03 -8.81 5.49
N LYS A 72 -20.08 -8.38 4.77
CA LYS A 72 -20.17 -7.05 4.16
C LYS A 72 -20.11 -5.94 5.21
N LEU A 73 -20.85 -6.09 6.32
CA LEU A 73 -20.81 -5.11 7.42
C LEU A 73 -19.43 -5.02 8.08
N LYS A 74 -18.75 -6.16 8.29
CA LYS A 74 -17.39 -6.17 8.83
C LYS A 74 -16.39 -5.50 7.89
N SER A 75 -16.45 -5.81 6.60
CA SER A 75 -15.59 -5.20 5.59
C SER A 75 -15.80 -3.68 5.48
N LEU A 76 -17.05 -3.21 5.54
CA LEU A 76 -17.36 -1.78 5.57
C LEU A 76 -16.80 -1.09 6.81
N ALA A 77 -16.98 -1.69 8.00
CA ALA A 77 -16.45 -1.14 9.24
C ALA A 77 -14.91 -1.10 9.26
N GLU A 78 -14.25 -2.11 8.68
CA GLU A 78 -12.80 -2.13 8.55
C GLU A 78 -12.29 -1.05 7.59
N ALA A 79 -12.93 -0.89 6.43
CA ALA A 79 -12.61 0.16 5.47
C ALA A 79 -12.82 1.57 6.06
N GLU A 80 -13.82 1.77 6.90
CA GLU A 80 -14.04 3.05 7.58
C GLU A 80 -12.97 3.33 8.63
N ARG A 81 -12.54 2.31 9.39
CA ARG A 81 -11.44 2.42 10.36
C ARG A 81 -10.11 2.73 9.69
N GLU A 82 -9.84 2.14 8.53
CA GLU A 82 -8.63 2.43 7.75
C GLU A 82 -8.61 3.88 7.28
N LYS A 83 -9.72 4.39 6.73
CA LYS A 83 -9.86 5.80 6.35
C LYS A 83 -9.70 6.76 7.52
N GLU A 84 -10.19 6.39 8.72
CA GLU A 84 -9.99 7.21 9.92
C GLU A 84 -8.51 7.26 10.34
N ASN A 85 -7.81 6.12 10.28
CA ASN A 85 -6.39 6.06 10.57
C ASN A 85 -5.57 6.84 9.54
N GLU A 86 -5.91 6.74 8.25
CA GLU A 86 -5.29 7.55 7.20
C GLU A 86 -5.53 9.05 7.41
N ARG A 87 -6.75 9.48 7.80
CA ARG A 87 -6.99 10.89 8.16
C ARG A 87 -6.17 11.34 9.37
N LYS A 88 -6.02 10.47 10.38
CA LYS A 88 -5.21 10.77 11.58
C LYS A 88 -3.72 10.86 11.25
N LEU A 89 -3.23 10.04 10.33
CA LEU A 89 -1.82 10.03 9.91
C LEU A 89 -1.50 11.12 8.87
N CYS A 90 -2.45 11.45 7.99
CA CYS A 90 -2.36 12.49 6.97
C CYS A 90 -2.65 13.90 7.51
N SER A 91 -3.18 14.00 8.73
CA SER A 91 -3.13 15.20 9.55
C SER A 91 -1.68 15.46 9.97
N GLY A 92 -0.84 15.91 9.04
CA GLY A 92 0.48 16.44 9.37
C GLY A 92 0.39 17.63 10.32
N THR A 93 1.45 17.90 11.07
CA THR A 93 1.54 19.12 11.88
C THR A 93 1.54 20.31 10.93
N PRO A 94 0.58 21.25 11.00
CA PRO A 94 0.61 22.43 10.15
C PRO A 94 1.91 23.20 10.41
N VAL A 95 2.63 23.52 9.35
CA VAL A 95 3.88 24.28 9.43
C VAL A 95 3.53 25.75 9.73
N THR A 96 3.33 26.03 11.01
CA THR A 96 3.20 27.38 11.56
C THR A 96 4.57 27.95 11.88
N VAL A 97 4.69 29.27 12.02
CA VAL A 97 5.97 29.92 12.37
C VAL A 97 6.55 29.37 13.68
N GLU A 98 5.70 29.09 14.66
CA GLU A 98 6.12 28.50 15.95
C GLU A 98 6.60 27.06 15.81
N SER A 99 5.88 26.21 15.06
CA SER A 99 6.30 24.82 14.83
C SER A 99 7.57 24.72 13.99
N PHE A 100 7.72 25.61 12.99
CA PHE A 100 8.93 25.69 12.18
C PHE A 100 10.14 26.12 13.03
N ASN A 101 9.99 27.12 13.90
CA ASN A 101 11.08 27.55 14.77
C ASN A 101 11.49 26.47 15.79
N ALA A 102 10.52 25.74 16.34
CA ALA A 102 10.79 24.60 17.22
C ALA A 102 11.54 23.47 16.47
N TRP A 103 11.09 23.13 15.26
CA TRP A 103 11.76 22.16 14.39
C TRP A 103 13.17 22.63 14.00
N ASN A 104 13.33 23.88 13.58
CA ASN A 104 14.62 24.46 13.18
C ASN A 104 15.62 24.43 14.34
N LYS A 105 15.18 24.75 15.56
CA LYS A 105 16.02 24.67 16.76
C LYS A 105 16.47 23.23 17.04
N ALA A 106 15.56 22.25 16.93
CA ALA A 106 15.89 20.84 17.11
C ALA A 106 16.86 20.33 16.02
N PHE A 107 16.61 20.71 14.76
CA PHE A 107 17.44 20.36 13.61
C PHE A 107 18.85 20.93 13.73
N LEU A 108 18.99 22.23 14.04
CA LEU A 108 20.30 22.85 14.24
C LEU A 108 21.07 22.22 15.40
N ALA A 109 20.39 21.82 16.48
CA ALA A 109 21.01 21.08 17.57
C ALA A 109 21.49 19.69 17.13
N GLU A 110 20.72 18.98 16.31
CA GLU A 110 21.11 17.67 15.76
C GLU A 110 22.33 17.78 14.84
N ILE A 111 22.35 18.76 13.94
CA ILE A 111 23.49 19.02 13.04
C ILE A 111 24.75 19.38 13.84
N ALA A 112 24.62 20.24 14.84
CA ALA A 112 25.72 20.60 15.72
C ALA A 112 26.27 19.39 16.48
N ALA A 113 25.40 18.55 17.06
CA ALA A 113 25.78 17.33 17.76
C ALA A 113 26.46 16.32 16.82
N LYS A 114 25.97 16.19 15.58
CA LYS A 114 26.58 15.32 14.56
C LYS A 114 27.98 15.80 14.16
N LYS A 115 28.14 17.12 13.99
CA LYS A 115 29.45 17.73 13.68
C LYS A 115 30.43 17.55 14.83
N GLU A 116 30.01 17.78 16.07
CA GLU A 116 30.84 17.56 17.26
C GLU A 116 31.25 16.08 17.42
N ALA A 117 30.33 15.15 17.17
CA ALA A 117 30.63 13.72 17.20
C ALA A 117 31.62 13.31 16.10
N GLU A 118 31.53 13.92 14.90
CA GLU A 118 32.48 13.68 13.81
C GLU A 118 33.87 14.25 14.13
N GLU A 119 33.94 15.45 14.68
CA GLU A 119 35.19 16.07 15.14
C GLU A 119 35.84 15.30 16.29
N ALA A 120 35.05 14.78 17.24
CA ALA A 120 35.52 13.94 18.33
C ALA A 120 36.04 12.58 17.84
N LYS A 121 35.41 11.99 16.81
CA LYS A 121 35.90 10.77 16.14
C LYS A 121 37.20 11.03 15.38
N ALA A 122 37.32 12.16 14.68
CA ALA A 122 38.55 12.56 14.01
C ALA A 122 39.72 12.73 15.00
N LYS A 123 39.48 13.38 16.16
CA LYS A 123 40.48 13.56 17.22
C LYS A 123 40.89 12.25 17.89
N LYS A 124 39.94 11.35 18.18
CA LYS A 124 40.24 10.03 18.77
C LYS A 124 41.02 9.12 17.83
N ALA A 125 40.78 9.25 16.53
CA ALA A 125 41.49 8.43 15.56
C ALA A 125 42.92 8.92 15.28
N GLN A 126 43.19 10.22 15.47
CA GLN A 126 44.55 10.76 15.49
C GLN A 126 45.38 10.22 16.67
N SER A 127 44.75 9.88 17.80
CA SER A 127 45.43 9.39 19.02
C SER A 127 45.80 7.90 18.99
N ASN A 128 45.19 7.08 18.13
CA ASN A 128 45.32 5.62 18.18
C ASN A 128 46.29 5.02 17.14
N ASN A 129 47.05 5.84 16.39
CA ASN A 129 48.01 5.41 15.35
C ASN A 129 47.43 4.38 14.34
N ALA A 130 46.11 4.37 14.19
CA ALA A 130 45.38 3.60 13.20
C ALA A 130 44.71 4.64 12.31
N GLN A 131 45.41 5.06 11.26
CA GLN A 131 44.95 6.05 10.29
C GLN A 131 43.50 5.81 9.85
N PRO A 132 42.56 6.72 10.13
CA PRO A 132 41.48 6.98 9.21
C PRO A 132 41.74 8.40 8.75
N VAL A 133 42.61 8.57 7.76
CA VAL A 133 42.67 9.82 7.03
C VAL A 133 41.28 9.97 6.44
N LYS A 134 40.41 10.76 7.10
CA LYS A 134 39.29 11.40 6.42
C LYS A 134 39.97 12.07 5.24
N ARG A 135 39.79 11.51 4.03
CA ARG A 135 40.46 12.00 2.82
C ARG A 135 40.18 13.50 2.81
N LEU A 136 41.23 14.30 2.97
CA LEU A 136 41.05 15.74 2.93
C LEU A 136 40.39 16.03 1.59
N THR A 137 39.39 16.91 1.62
CA THR A 137 38.86 17.41 0.35
C THR A 137 40.00 18.11 -0.39
N GLY A 138 39.98 18.12 -1.73
CA GLY A 138 41.06 18.75 -2.51
C GLY A 138 41.34 20.18 -2.02
N ARG A 139 40.29 20.97 -1.77
CA ARG A 139 40.40 22.32 -1.18
C ARG A 139 41.12 22.36 0.16
N GLU A 140 40.84 21.41 1.04
CA GLU A 140 41.49 21.35 2.36
C GLU A 140 42.96 20.92 2.31
N MET A 141 43.35 20.19 1.27
CA MET A 141 44.72 19.74 1.05
C MET A 141 45.60 20.93 0.60
N PHE A 142 45.15 21.68 -0.40
CA PHE A 142 45.82 22.90 -0.87
C PHE A 142 45.89 24.01 0.20
N LEU A 143 44.88 24.15 1.06
CA LEU A 143 44.90 25.16 2.12
C LEU A 143 45.81 24.83 3.32
N ARG A 144 46.25 23.58 3.46
CA ARG A 144 47.06 23.13 4.63
C ARG A 144 48.54 22.99 4.32
N ASP A 145 48.92 22.81 3.05
CA ASP A 145 50.29 22.50 2.67
C ASP A 145 50.66 23.16 1.33
N ASP A 146 51.46 24.24 1.38
CA ASP A 146 52.02 24.95 0.22
C ASP A 146 53.15 24.14 -0.47
N GLN A 147 53.60 23.03 0.13
CA GLN A 147 54.71 22.24 -0.43
C GLN A 147 54.34 21.49 -1.71
N PHE A 148 53.05 21.37 -2.03
CA PHE A 148 52.58 20.79 -3.29
C PHE A 148 52.93 21.68 -4.49
N ASP A 149 52.74 22.99 -4.37
CA ASP A 149 53.04 23.95 -5.44
C ASP A 149 54.55 23.93 -5.77
N GLU A 150 55.39 23.86 -4.73
CA GLU A 150 56.85 23.81 -4.89
C GLU A 150 57.33 22.46 -5.46
N SER A 151 56.71 21.34 -5.07
CA SER A 151 57.10 20.02 -5.59
C SER A 151 56.74 19.82 -7.05
N ASP A 152 55.54 20.27 -7.46
CA ASP A 152 55.06 20.11 -8.83
C ASP A 152 55.91 20.94 -9.80
N LEU A 153 56.28 22.16 -9.42
CA LEU A 153 57.21 23.00 -10.20
C LEU A 153 58.60 22.37 -10.33
N LYS A 154 59.10 21.71 -9.27
CA LYS A 154 60.40 21.06 -9.28
C LYS A 154 60.42 19.79 -10.15
N ILE A 155 59.34 19.01 -10.12
CA ILE A 155 59.19 17.81 -10.95
C ILE A 155 59.18 18.17 -12.43
N LEU A 156 58.42 19.21 -12.81
CA LEU A 156 58.38 19.71 -14.19
C LEU A 156 59.75 20.23 -14.66
N ALA A 157 60.48 20.92 -13.78
CA ALA A 157 61.82 21.42 -14.11
C ALA A 157 62.87 20.30 -14.30
N GLU A 158 62.77 19.19 -13.57
CA GLU A 158 63.72 18.07 -13.64
C GLU A 158 63.42 17.12 -14.81
N GLU A 159 62.14 16.95 -15.18
CA GLU A 159 61.71 16.10 -16.31
C GLU A 159 61.69 16.84 -17.67
N GLY A 160 62.13 18.10 -17.70
CA GLY A 160 62.24 18.90 -18.92
C GLY A 160 60.90 19.41 -19.47
N GLY A 161 59.88 19.50 -18.61
CA GLY A 161 58.59 20.10 -18.92
C GLY A 161 58.69 21.62 -18.98
N GLU A 162 58.05 22.23 -19.97
CA GLU A 162 57.91 23.68 -20.05
C GLU A 162 56.88 24.16 -19.01
N ILE A 163 57.29 25.09 -18.15
CA ILE A 163 56.38 25.73 -17.18
C ILE A 163 55.52 26.71 -17.95
N VAL A 164 54.34 26.28 -18.37
CA VAL A 164 53.35 27.11 -19.07
C VAL A 164 52.41 27.69 -18.02
N GLU A 165 52.51 28.99 -17.76
CA GLU A 165 51.54 29.72 -16.93
C GLU A 165 50.20 29.78 -17.67
N VAL A 166 49.17 29.18 -17.08
CA VAL A 166 47.81 29.23 -17.62
C VAL A 166 47.17 30.55 -17.19
N ASP A 167 46.92 31.45 -18.14
CA ASP A 167 46.12 32.66 -17.87
C ASP A 167 44.66 32.25 -17.66
N GLU A 168 44.21 32.24 -16.41
CA GLU A 168 42.83 31.90 -16.01
C GLU A 168 41.79 32.81 -16.70
N LYS A 169 42.18 34.01 -17.14
CA LYS A 169 41.31 34.92 -17.91
C LYS A 169 41.02 34.43 -19.33
N LEU A 170 41.78 33.44 -19.82
CA LEU A 170 41.51 32.78 -21.09
C LEU A 170 40.37 31.73 -20.96
N PHE A 171 40.07 31.29 -19.74
CA PHE A 171 39.06 30.28 -19.41
C PHE A 171 37.82 30.86 -18.70
N VAL A 172 37.49 32.12 -18.97
CA VAL A 172 36.36 32.85 -18.36
C VAL A 172 35.01 32.19 -18.68
N ASP A 173 34.89 31.52 -19.83
CA ASP A 173 33.61 31.02 -20.35
C ASP A 173 33.03 29.81 -19.61
N ILE A 174 33.71 29.18 -18.65
CA ILE A 174 33.09 28.09 -17.86
C ILE A 174 32.33 28.59 -16.63
N GLY A 175 32.70 29.76 -16.09
CA GLY A 175 32.02 30.38 -14.94
C GLY A 175 30.93 31.38 -15.33
N ASP A 176 31.02 31.94 -16.53
CA ASP A 176 30.06 32.89 -17.12
C ASP A 176 29.19 32.23 -18.22
N LEU A 177 29.27 30.89 -18.36
CA LEU A 177 28.31 30.13 -19.17
C LEU A 177 26.93 30.28 -18.51
N ASP A 178 26.10 31.16 -19.07
CA ASP A 178 24.72 31.33 -18.64
C ASP A 178 23.93 30.07 -18.99
N LEU A 179 23.89 29.12 -18.04
CA LEU A 179 23.12 27.87 -18.16
C LEU A 179 21.61 28.11 -18.25
N SER A 180 21.13 29.36 -18.19
CA SER A 180 19.73 29.69 -18.44
C SER A 180 19.31 29.54 -19.91
N ASP A 181 20.27 29.55 -20.85
CA ASP A 181 20.01 29.42 -22.30
C ASP A 181 20.15 27.98 -22.82
N ILE A 182 20.46 27.01 -21.94
CA ILE A 182 20.31 25.60 -22.26
C ILE A 182 18.83 25.26 -22.09
N GLU A 183 18.06 25.41 -23.16
CA GLU A 183 16.75 24.77 -23.27
C GLU A 183 16.96 23.26 -23.12
N LEU A 184 16.64 22.74 -21.93
CA LEU A 184 16.36 21.32 -21.79
C LEU A 184 15.16 21.04 -22.71
N ASP A 185 15.39 20.30 -23.78
CA ASP A 185 14.35 19.72 -24.62
C ASP A 185 13.52 18.75 -23.76
N ASP A 186 12.63 19.32 -22.96
CA ASP A 186 11.61 18.62 -22.20
C ASP A 186 10.59 18.14 -23.22
N GLY A 187 10.90 17.03 -23.89
CA GLY A 187 10.12 16.37 -24.93
C GLY A 187 8.73 15.91 -24.46
N ASN A 188 7.86 16.83 -24.10
CA ASN A 188 6.49 16.60 -23.73
C ASN A 188 5.56 17.45 -24.60
N ALA A 189 5.30 16.93 -25.80
CA ALA A 189 4.23 17.40 -26.67
C ALA A 189 2.88 17.30 -25.94
N ILE A 190 2.28 18.44 -25.62
CA ILE A 190 0.85 18.53 -25.28
C ILE A 190 0.18 19.36 -26.38
N GLU A 191 -0.43 18.67 -27.33
CA GLU A 191 -1.34 19.24 -28.33
C GLU A 191 -2.49 19.98 -27.63
N LYS A 192 -2.60 21.30 -27.85
CA LYS A 192 -3.81 22.05 -27.52
C LYS A 192 -4.81 21.93 -28.68
N GLY A 193 -5.64 20.91 -28.62
CA GLY A 193 -6.87 20.82 -29.40
C GLY A 193 -7.94 21.76 -28.84
N GLU A 194 -8.49 22.60 -29.71
CA GLU A 194 -9.62 23.49 -29.46
C GLU A 194 -10.86 22.72 -28.97
N SER A 195 -11.57 23.26 -27.99
CA SER A 195 -12.98 22.93 -27.77
C SER A 195 -13.71 24.16 -27.23
N THR A 196 -14.33 24.86 -28.17
CA THR A 196 -15.37 25.86 -27.96
C THR A 196 -16.55 25.22 -27.22
N ILE A 197 -16.95 25.77 -26.08
CA ILE A 197 -18.29 25.53 -25.51
C ILE A 197 -18.94 26.90 -25.30
N THR A 198 -19.93 27.17 -26.16
CA THR A 198 -20.86 28.29 -26.12
C THR A 198 -21.86 28.08 -24.97
N ALA A 199 -22.20 29.15 -24.25
CA ALA A 199 -23.33 29.22 -23.32
C ALA A 199 -24.54 29.86 -23.99
#